data_AF-A0A2D6NFM3-F1
#
_entry.id   AF-A0A2D6NFM3-F1
#
_cell.length_a   1.000
_cell.length_b   1.000
_cell.length_c   1.000
_cell.angle_alpha   90.00
_cell.angle_beta   90.00
_cell.angle_gamma   90.00
#
_symmetry.space_group_name_H-M   'P 1'
#
loop_
_entity.id
_entity.type
_entity.pdbx_description
1 polymer ?
#
loop_
_entity_poly.entity_id
_entity_poly.type
_entity_poly.pdbx_seq_one_letter_code
_entity_poly.pdbx_strand_id
1 'polypeptide(L)'
;MILARFIDNKMGDKNFFNRSGLFLVFLLLTCTLSASFSVALACDSGSETGGGTCVISTAQGFTNGTSFGDGTSDLSIESGGSIANSTRLILLTLTFANMTIKDSGYIQASSLTINAENLTIESGSNISANALGWDSTDGSDEGPQTGLQGTYRKGGAGGGHGGRGGNGGGYNGWSTRSYLGGNQSGSSLWPTTMGSGAGSNYYSGAWRAYGGYGGGYMLINISNTFNLGGHLTANGGDYRTVTCADYASGGGAGGGILVLTETLSGSGYFQSDGGDGGDCANSDGGGGGGGRIAVWYNESTFTGIDSSTVAGGSTGTTWGGVGSVGSMIFYDQDDNAVIIKESFKFHDTTGSAAESTNTTFWNTASPTVWNFTNLTIYNAEVYQETSLTLIYQNHNFTNMSWVC
;
A
#
# COMPACT_ATOMS: atom_id res chain seq x y z
N MET A 1 -14.80 12.62 -38.78
CA MET A 1 -15.79 13.21 -39.70
C MET A 1 -16.92 12.21 -39.87
N ILE A 2 -18.07 12.47 -39.23
CA ILE A 2 -19.44 11.93 -39.36
C ILE A 2 -20.15 12.45 -38.09
N LEU A 3 -20.67 13.68 -38.10
CA LEU A 3 -21.99 14.15 -38.54
C LEU A 3 -23.03 14.14 -37.40
N ALA A 4 -23.17 15.31 -36.75
CA ALA A 4 -24.30 15.68 -35.90
C ALA A 4 -25.39 16.34 -36.76
N ARG A 5 -26.69 16.02 -36.53
CA ARG A 5 -27.85 16.93 -36.69
C ARG A 5 -29.20 16.27 -36.38
N PHE A 6 -30.06 17.07 -35.70
CA PHE A 6 -31.54 17.22 -35.66
C PHE A 6 -31.99 17.39 -34.20
N ILE A 7 -32.16 18.61 -33.65
CA ILE A 7 -33.15 19.71 -33.83
C ILE A 7 -34.59 19.35 -33.40
N ASP A 8 -34.97 19.95 -32.26
CA ASP A 8 -36.24 20.57 -31.81
C ASP A 8 -37.61 20.06 -32.25
N ASN A 9 -38.48 19.75 -31.26
CA ASN A 9 -39.63 20.58 -30.89
C ASN A 9 -40.50 19.93 -29.81
N LYS A 10 -40.74 20.63 -28.69
CA LYS A 10 -42.09 21.10 -28.29
C LYS A 10 -42.03 21.85 -26.95
N MET A 11 -42.24 23.17 -27.03
CA MET A 11 -42.71 23.98 -25.92
C MET A 11 -44.18 23.68 -25.64
N GLY A 12 -44.55 23.67 -24.36
CA GLY A 12 -45.92 23.64 -23.85
C GLY A 12 -45.93 24.07 -22.39
N ASP A 13 -46.41 25.28 -22.15
CA ASP A 13 -46.42 26.05 -20.90
C ASP A 13 -46.87 25.33 -19.61
N LYS A 14 -46.25 25.69 -18.47
CA LYS A 14 -46.90 26.46 -17.38
C LYS A 14 -45.98 26.66 -16.15
N ASN A 15 -45.63 27.93 -15.91
CA ASN A 15 -45.38 28.61 -14.63
C ASN A 15 -45.03 27.77 -13.39
N PHE A 16 -43.78 27.85 -12.94
CA PHE A 16 -43.44 27.93 -11.50
C PHE A 16 -42.15 28.75 -11.32
N PHE A 17 -42.30 30.03 -10.95
CA PHE A 17 -41.23 30.80 -10.34
C PHE A 17 -41.18 30.42 -8.85
N ASN A 18 -40.14 29.73 -8.40
CA ASN A 18 -39.65 29.92 -7.04
C ASN A 18 -38.18 29.55 -6.88
N ARG A 19 -37.50 30.34 -6.04
CA ARG A 19 -36.06 30.41 -5.76
C ARG A 19 -35.43 29.07 -5.35
N SER A 20 -34.26 28.75 -5.91
CA SER A 20 -33.13 28.13 -5.19
C SER A 20 -31.91 27.97 -6.11
N GLY A 21 -30.72 28.04 -5.51
CA GLY A 21 -29.43 28.25 -6.16
C GLY A 21 -29.01 27.19 -7.19
N LEU A 22 -28.32 27.67 -8.21
CA LEU A 22 -27.64 26.89 -9.23
C LEU A 22 -26.47 26.13 -8.60
N PHE A 23 -26.70 24.90 -8.14
CA PHE A 23 -25.63 23.96 -7.80
C PHE A 23 -25.05 23.42 -9.11
N LEU A 24 -23.87 23.91 -9.47
CA LEU A 24 -23.08 23.37 -10.56
C LEU A 24 -22.51 22.03 -10.08
N VAL A 25 -23.19 20.93 -10.38
CA VAL A 25 -22.66 19.58 -10.14
C VAL A 25 -21.55 19.35 -11.17
N PHE A 26 -20.31 19.51 -10.75
CA PHE A 26 -19.15 18.96 -11.46
C PHE A 26 -19.23 17.44 -11.35
N LEU A 27 -19.82 16.81 -12.37
CA LEU A 27 -19.69 15.38 -12.57
C LEU A 27 -18.25 15.13 -13.03
N LEU A 28 -17.34 14.92 -12.07
CA LEU A 28 -16.01 14.36 -12.32
C LEU A 28 -16.22 12.92 -12.81
N LEU A 29 -16.38 12.78 -14.12
CA LEU A 29 -16.35 11.49 -14.80
C LEU A 29 -14.89 11.01 -14.73
N THR A 30 -14.53 10.23 -13.71
CA THR A 30 -13.27 9.49 -13.71
C THR A 30 -13.38 8.43 -14.80
N CYS A 31 -12.87 8.76 -15.98
CA CYS A 31 -12.67 7.80 -17.04
C CYS A 31 -11.55 6.86 -16.58
N THR A 32 -11.90 5.74 -15.95
CA THR A 32 -10.98 4.63 -15.77
C THR A 32 -10.78 4.00 -17.14
N LEU A 33 -9.83 4.55 -17.90
CA LEU A 33 -9.36 3.96 -19.13
C LEU A 33 -8.64 2.67 -18.75
N SER A 34 -9.34 1.52 -18.79
CA SER A 34 -8.67 0.22 -18.77
C SER A 34 -7.98 0.05 -20.13
N ALA A 35 -6.82 0.70 -20.28
CA ALA A 35 -5.98 0.50 -21.44
C ALA A 35 -5.39 -0.92 -21.33
N SER A 36 -5.91 -1.86 -22.11
CA SER A 36 -5.20 -3.08 -22.41
C SER A 36 -3.99 -2.71 -23.26
N PHE A 37 -2.82 -2.59 -22.63
CA PHE A 37 -1.58 -2.29 -23.34
C PHE A 37 -1.21 -3.49 -24.21
N SER A 38 -1.32 -3.32 -25.52
CA SER A 38 -0.94 -4.32 -26.53
C SER A 38 0.50 -4.15 -27.04
N VAL A 39 1.29 -3.31 -26.39
CA VAL A 39 2.69 -3.02 -26.77
C VAL A 39 3.59 -3.44 -25.61
N ALA A 40 4.61 -4.22 -25.91
CA ALA A 40 5.64 -4.58 -24.95
C ALA A 40 6.36 -3.31 -24.49
N LEU A 41 6.62 -3.20 -23.19
CA LEU A 41 7.44 -2.14 -22.59
C LEU A 41 8.74 -1.96 -23.39
N ALA A 42 8.99 -0.75 -23.86
CA ALA A 42 10.15 -0.41 -24.68
C ALA A 42 10.62 1.01 -24.39
N CYS A 43 11.87 1.30 -24.71
CA CYS A 43 12.41 2.65 -24.67
C CYS A 43 11.75 3.51 -25.76
N ASP A 44 11.40 4.76 -25.46
CA ASP A 44 11.03 5.74 -26.48
C ASP A 44 12.26 6.14 -27.32
N SER A 45 13.43 6.15 -26.68
CA SER A 45 14.72 6.30 -27.35
C SER A 45 15.84 5.61 -26.58
N GLY A 46 16.91 5.25 -27.30
CA GLY A 46 18.03 4.52 -26.74
C GLY A 46 17.78 3.01 -26.66
N SER A 47 18.39 2.34 -25.68
CA SER A 47 18.38 0.88 -25.55
C SER A 47 18.36 0.47 -24.09
N GLU A 48 17.56 -0.54 -23.77
CA GLU A 48 17.52 -1.23 -22.48
C GLU A 48 18.64 -2.26 -22.31
N THR A 49 19.42 -2.52 -23.37
CA THR A 49 20.54 -3.47 -23.37
C THR A 49 21.82 -2.89 -23.95
N GLY A 50 22.96 -3.48 -23.58
CA GLY A 50 24.26 -3.21 -24.21
C GLY A 50 24.95 -1.90 -23.78
N GLY A 51 24.71 -1.44 -22.54
CA GLY A 51 25.40 -0.28 -21.97
C GLY A 51 24.92 1.08 -22.48
N GLY A 52 23.71 1.15 -23.04
CA GLY A 52 23.09 2.40 -23.48
C GLY A 52 22.33 3.11 -22.37
N THR A 53 21.58 4.16 -22.73
CA THR A 53 20.56 4.74 -21.85
C THR A 53 19.21 4.53 -22.49
N CYS A 54 18.30 3.85 -21.80
CA CYS A 54 16.90 3.73 -22.14
C CYS A 54 16.13 4.94 -21.61
N VAL A 55 15.46 5.67 -22.50
CA VAL A 55 14.66 6.83 -22.12
C VAL A 55 13.18 6.50 -22.25
N ILE A 56 12.42 6.75 -21.19
CA ILE A 56 10.96 6.66 -21.14
C ILE A 56 10.41 8.06 -20.92
N SER A 57 9.85 8.64 -21.96
CA SER A 57 9.27 9.99 -22.03
C SER A 57 7.76 9.99 -22.22
N THR A 58 7.17 8.83 -22.53
CA THR A 58 5.74 8.63 -22.75
C THR A 58 5.20 7.51 -21.84
N ALA A 59 3.89 7.32 -21.87
CA ALA A 59 3.24 6.27 -21.11
C ALA A 59 3.48 4.89 -21.74
N GLN A 60 4.19 4.03 -21.01
CA GLN A 60 4.47 2.65 -21.34
C GLN A 60 3.66 1.70 -20.44
N GLY A 61 3.22 0.60 -21.02
CA GLY A 61 2.56 -0.50 -20.31
C GLY A 61 3.40 -1.76 -20.34
N PHE A 62 3.01 -2.73 -19.52
CA PHE A 62 3.66 -4.05 -19.45
C PHE A 62 2.63 -5.14 -19.17
N THR A 63 3.04 -6.40 -19.26
CA THR A 63 2.19 -7.57 -18.98
C THR A 63 2.78 -8.42 -17.86
N ASN A 64 2.08 -9.48 -17.44
CA ASN A 64 2.57 -10.33 -16.35
C ASN A 64 3.94 -10.94 -16.67
N GLY A 65 4.88 -10.80 -15.74
CA GLY A 65 6.22 -11.38 -15.86
C GLY A 65 7.14 -10.60 -16.79
N THR A 66 6.80 -9.37 -17.17
CA THR A 66 7.72 -8.51 -17.93
C THR A 66 9.00 -8.27 -17.12
N SER A 67 10.13 -8.58 -17.73
CA SER A 67 11.46 -8.20 -17.27
C SER A 67 12.06 -7.21 -18.27
N PHE A 68 12.55 -6.07 -17.79
CA PHE A 68 13.02 -4.98 -18.64
C PHE A 68 14.41 -4.50 -18.19
N GLY A 69 15.34 -4.41 -19.14
CA GLY A 69 16.75 -4.16 -18.90
C GLY A 69 17.59 -5.42 -18.65
N ASP A 70 18.90 -5.31 -18.93
CA ASP A 70 19.89 -6.38 -18.74
C ASP A 70 20.90 -6.12 -17.61
N GLY A 71 20.72 -5.02 -16.86
CA GLY A 71 21.63 -4.59 -15.80
C GLY A 71 22.89 -3.86 -16.28
N THR A 72 23.06 -3.66 -17.59
CA THR A 72 24.22 -2.95 -18.15
C THR A 72 23.90 -1.53 -18.58
N SER A 73 22.63 -1.28 -18.96
CA SER A 73 22.17 0.02 -19.44
C SER A 73 21.58 0.86 -18.31
N ASP A 74 21.50 2.16 -18.51
CA ASP A 74 20.80 3.09 -17.61
C ASP A 74 19.32 3.24 -18.02
N LEU A 75 18.45 3.52 -17.06
CA LEU A 75 17.05 3.89 -17.30
C LEU A 75 16.80 5.32 -16.80
N SER A 76 16.31 6.18 -17.71
CA SER A 76 15.79 7.52 -17.37
C SER A 76 14.30 7.56 -17.68
N ILE A 77 13.48 7.67 -16.65
CA ILE A 77 12.07 8.04 -16.78
C ILE A 77 12.01 9.56 -16.69
N GLU A 78 11.76 10.20 -17.83
CA GLU A 78 11.67 11.65 -17.96
C GLU A 78 10.36 12.18 -17.37
N SER A 79 10.28 13.50 -17.22
CA SER A 79 9.06 14.14 -16.73
C SER A 79 7.85 13.82 -17.63
N GLY A 80 6.80 13.26 -17.04
CA GLY A 80 5.60 12.79 -17.75
C GLY A 80 5.72 11.40 -18.39
N GLY A 81 6.91 10.78 -18.37
CA GLY A 81 7.10 9.38 -18.71
C GLY A 81 6.57 8.45 -17.61
N SER A 82 6.04 7.29 -18.01
CA SER A 82 5.53 6.33 -17.02
C SER A 82 5.66 4.88 -17.45
N ILE A 83 5.85 3.97 -16.49
CA ILE A 83 5.72 2.53 -16.69
C ILE A 83 4.58 2.05 -15.80
N ALA A 84 3.42 1.70 -16.36
CA ALA A 84 2.23 1.45 -15.56
C ALA A 84 1.42 0.24 -16.03
N ASN A 85 0.98 -0.56 -15.07
CA ASN A 85 -0.12 -1.50 -15.24
C ASN A 85 -0.93 -1.55 -13.94
N SER A 86 -2.22 -1.22 -14.04
CA SER A 86 -3.16 -1.20 -12.91
C SER A 86 -3.88 -2.55 -12.70
N THR A 87 -3.41 -3.62 -13.36
CA THR A 87 -3.93 -4.97 -13.15
C THR A 87 -3.25 -5.58 -11.92
N ARG A 88 -4.05 -6.20 -11.05
CA ARG A 88 -3.60 -6.85 -9.82
C ARG A 88 -2.78 -8.12 -10.15
N LEU A 89 -1.88 -8.49 -9.24
CA LEU A 89 -1.09 -9.72 -9.30
C LEU A 89 -0.20 -9.88 -10.57
N ILE A 90 0.16 -8.77 -11.19
CA ILE A 90 1.12 -8.67 -12.29
C ILE A 90 2.52 -8.37 -11.74
N LEU A 91 3.49 -9.18 -12.17
CA LEU A 91 4.90 -8.97 -11.86
C LEU A 91 5.60 -8.10 -12.90
N LEU A 92 6.34 -7.09 -12.43
CA LEU A 92 7.31 -6.31 -13.19
C LEU A 92 8.69 -6.39 -12.53
N THR A 93 9.70 -6.71 -13.33
CA THR A 93 11.12 -6.66 -12.92
C THR A 93 11.87 -5.65 -13.78
N LEU A 94 12.52 -4.68 -13.15
CA LEU A 94 13.41 -3.71 -13.79
C LEU A 94 14.85 -3.98 -13.35
N THR A 95 15.77 -4.14 -14.29
CA THR A 95 17.18 -4.43 -14.02
C THR A 95 18.07 -3.53 -14.88
N PHE A 96 18.68 -2.52 -14.27
CA PHE A 96 19.49 -1.50 -14.95
C PHE A 96 20.76 -1.20 -14.14
N ALA A 97 21.79 -0.62 -14.76
CA ALA A 97 22.97 -0.15 -14.04
C ALA A 97 22.61 1.04 -13.14
N ASN A 98 22.09 2.12 -13.74
CA ASN A 98 21.58 3.27 -13.00
C ASN A 98 20.14 3.58 -13.41
N MET A 99 19.33 3.99 -12.43
CA MET A 99 17.94 4.38 -12.64
C MET A 99 17.69 5.79 -12.13
N THR A 100 17.07 6.63 -12.95
CA THR A 100 16.60 7.96 -12.55
C THR A 100 15.14 8.12 -12.93
N ILE A 101 14.30 8.48 -11.96
CA ILE A 101 12.90 8.86 -12.18
C ILE A 101 12.80 10.35 -11.90
N LYS A 102 12.76 11.14 -12.97
CA LYS A 102 12.70 12.60 -12.90
C LYS A 102 11.32 13.08 -12.49
N ASP A 103 11.26 14.32 -12.02
CA ASP A 103 10.03 14.98 -11.54
C ASP A 103 8.79 14.67 -12.39
N SER A 104 7.69 14.30 -11.73
CA SER A 104 6.43 13.85 -12.37
C SER A 104 6.52 12.52 -13.15
N GLY A 105 7.66 11.82 -13.09
CA GLY A 105 7.81 10.45 -13.59
C GLY A 105 7.16 9.42 -12.66
N TYR A 106 6.60 8.35 -13.24
CA TYR A 106 5.72 7.44 -12.50
C TYR A 106 5.92 5.97 -12.84
N ILE A 107 5.98 5.12 -11.82
CA ILE A 107 5.89 3.66 -11.97
C ILE A 107 4.68 3.14 -11.20
N GLN A 108 3.86 2.32 -11.85
CA GLN A 108 2.75 1.60 -11.20
C GLN A 108 2.81 0.11 -11.50
N ALA A 109 2.91 -0.70 -10.45
CA ALA A 109 2.86 -2.15 -10.56
C ALA A 109 2.31 -2.77 -9.28
N SER A 110 1.59 -3.89 -9.39
CA SER A 110 1.15 -4.65 -8.22
C SER A 110 2.29 -5.36 -7.50
N SER A 111 3.28 -5.86 -8.26
CA SER A 111 4.47 -6.52 -7.74
C SER A 111 5.67 -5.99 -8.51
N LEU A 112 6.51 -5.20 -7.85
CA LEU A 112 7.66 -4.54 -8.46
C LEU A 112 8.95 -5.09 -7.86
N THR A 113 9.89 -5.48 -8.73
CA THR A 113 11.29 -5.66 -8.34
C THR A 113 12.15 -4.69 -9.12
N ILE A 114 12.94 -3.87 -8.43
CA ILE A 114 14.00 -3.05 -9.02
C ILE A 114 15.34 -3.60 -8.57
N ASN A 115 16.22 -3.90 -9.52
CA ASN A 115 17.64 -4.17 -9.29
C ASN A 115 18.47 -3.10 -10.01
N ALA A 116 19.27 -2.35 -9.26
CA ALA A 116 20.20 -1.40 -9.85
C ALA A 116 21.45 -1.19 -9.00
N GLU A 117 22.49 -0.59 -9.58
CA GLU A 117 23.61 -0.07 -8.79
C GLU A 117 23.18 1.20 -8.07
N ASN A 118 22.63 2.18 -8.79
CA ASN A 118 22.15 3.43 -8.23
C ASN A 118 20.70 3.70 -8.66
N LEU A 119 19.88 4.18 -7.72
CA LEU A 119 18.51 4.61 -7.99
C LEU A 119 18.29 6.02 -7.43
N THR A 120 17.83 6.93 -8.27
CA THR A 120 17.37 8.28 -7.87
C THR A 120 15.91 8.46 -8.22
N ILE A 121 15.10 8.83 -7.23
CA ILE A 121 13.69 9.20 -7.38
C ILE A 121 13.56 10.66 -6.99
N GLU A 122 13.34 11.56 -7.94
CA GLU A 122 13.21 13.00 -7.66
C GLU A 122 11.91 13.35 -6.92
N SER A 123 11.84 14.55 -6.31
CA SER A 123 10.81 14.92 -5.33
C SER A 123 9.36 14.95 -5.82
N GLY A 124 9.11 15.08 -7.13
CA GLY A 124 7.76 14.97 -7.70
C GLY A 124 7.47 13.59 -8.32
N SER A 125 8.37 12.63 -8.18
CA SER A 125 8.25 11.29 -8.76
C SER A 125 7.60 10.31 -7.79
N ASN A 126 6.94 9.28 -8.32
CA ASN A 126 6.26 8.29 -7.50
C ASN A 126 6.40 6.87 -8.06
N ILE A 127 6.65 5.91 -7.17
CA ILE A 127 6.52 4.49 -7.44
C ILE A 127 5.39 3.95 -6.56
N SER A 128 4.34 3.42 -7.19
CA SER A 128 3.10 3.07 -6.49
C SER A 128 2.63 1.65 -6.79
N ALA A 129 2.36 0.92 -5.71
CA ALA A 129 1.64 -0.35 -5.69
C ALA A 129 0.25 -0.23 -5.02
N ASN A 130 -0.28 0.99 -4.89
CA ASN A 130 -1.52 1.27 -4.16
C ASN A 130 -2.73 0.53 -4.73
N ALA A 131 -3.52 -0.14 -3.87
CA ALA A 131 -4.76 -0.85 -4.21
C ALA A 131 -4.59 -1.90 -5.33
N LEU A 132 -3.39 -2.48 -5.48
CA LEU A 132 -3.05 -3.45 -6.52
C LEU A 132 -2.71 -4.85 -5.99
N GLY A 133 -2.90 -5.09 -4.70
CA GLY A 133 -2.72 -6.37 -4.02
C GLY A 133 -3.91 -7.32 -4.19
N TRP A 134 -4.23 -8.05 -3.12
CA TRP A 134 -5.31 -9.04 -3.14
C TRP A 134 -6.69 -8.38 -3.28
N ASP A 135 -7.62 -9.14 -3.84
CA ASP A 135 -9.01 -8.73 -4.05
C ASP A 135 -9.78 -8.62 -2.73
N SER A 136 -10.96 -8.01 -2.76
CA SER A 136 -11.94 -8.08 -1.67
C SER A 136 -12.92 -9.24 -1.88
N THR A 137 -13.83 -9.48 -0.92
CA THR A 137 -14.70 -10.67 -0.92
C THR A 137 -15.80 -10.75 -1.99
N ASP A 138 -15.74 -9.84 -2.97
CA ASP A 138 -16.52 -9.82 -4.21
C ASP A 138 -15.77 -10.44 -5.40
N GLY A 139 -14.47 -10.72 -5.25
CA GLY A 139 -13.61 -11.31 -6.26
C GLY A 139 -13.24 -12.77 -6.00
N SER A 140 -12.20 -13.26 -6.69
CA SER A 140 -11.73 -14.66 -6.60
C SER A 140 -10.54 -14.89 -5.67
N ASP A 141 -9.80 -13.83 -5.33
CA ASP A 141 -8.46 -13.93 -4.74
C ASP A 141 -8.30 -12.92 -3.58
N GLU A 142 -8.98 -13.18 -2.47
CA GLU A 142 -9.22 -12.21 -1.38
C GLU A 142 -7.98 -11.94 -0.48
N GLY A 143 -6.94 -12.75 -0.65
CA GLY A 143 -5.75 -12.76 0.20
C GLY A 143 -5.92 -13.55 1.49
N PRO A 144 -4.81 -13.86 2.19
CA PRO A 144 -4.81 -14.81 3.31
C PRO A 144 -5.48 -14.27 4.58
N GLN A 145 -5.61 -12.95 4.71
CA GLN A 145 -6.20 -12.27 5.88
C GLN A 145 -7.26 -11.28 5.41
N THR A 146 -8.15 -11.73 4.54
CA THR A 146 -9.28 -10.89 4.11
C THR A 146 -10.21 -10.54 5.27
N GLY A 147 -10.80 -9.36 5.22
CA GLY A 147 -11.85 -8.97 6.17
C GLY A 147 -13.13 -9.77 5.93
N LEU A 148 -13.84 -10.16 6.99
CA LEU A 148 -15.10 -10.89 6.83
C LEU A 148 -16.15 -10.07 6.08
N GLN A 149 -16.88 -10.75 5.19
CA GLN A 149 -17.98 -10.18 4.43
C GLN A 149 -19.12 -9.70 5.34
N GLY A 150 -19.59 -8.49 5.10
CA GLY A 150 -20.77 -7.90 5.74
C GLY A 150 -22.08 -8.43 5.17
N THR A 151 -23.18 -8.12 5.85
CA THR A 151 -24.56 -8.49 5.46
C THR A 151 -25.50 -7.29 5.66
N TYR A 152 -26.82 -7.46 5.46
CA TYR A 152 -27.79 -6.37 5.64
C TYR A 152 -27.60 -5.62 6.97
N ARG A 153 -27.32 -4.30 6.88
CA ARG A 153 -27.07 -3.39 8.02
C ARG A 153 -25.89 -3.79 8.91
N LYS A 154 -24.91 -4.49 8.33
CA LYS A 154 -23.70 -4.95 9.02
C LYS A 154 -22.52 -4.84 8.07
N GLY A 155 -21.64 -3.87 8.29
CA GLY A 155 -20.58 -3.56 7.35
C GLY A 155 -19.56 -4.68 7.20
N GLY A 156 -18.89 -4.71 6.06
CA GLY A 156 -17.75 -5.59 5.83
C GLY A 156 -16.53 -5.15 6.65
N ALA A 157 -15.72 -6.11 7.08
CA ALA A 157 -14.54 -5.83 7.88
C ALA A 157 -13.32 -5.43 7.01
N GLY A 158 -12.33 -4.77 7.61
CA GLY A 158 -11.11 -4.39 6.92
C GLY A 158 -10.18 -5.59 6.67
N GLY A 159 -9.38 -5.52 5.61
CA GLY A 159 -8.32 -6.48 5.34
C GLY A 159 -7.18 -6.37 6.36
N GLY A 160 -6.45 -7.46 6.61
CA GLY A 160 -5.27 -7.49 7.46
C GLY A 160 -3.97 -7.75 6.69
N HIS A 161 -2.92 -7.03 7.05
CA HIS A 161 -1.53 -7.22 6.62
C HIS A 161 -0.65 -6.25 7.42
N GLY A 162 0.43 -6.70 8.07
CA GLY A 162 1.16 -5.84 9.03
C GLY A 162 0.34 -5.54 10.29
N GLY A 163 -0.66 -4.68 10.16
CA GLY A 163 -1.71 -4.37 11.11
C GLY A 163 -2.95 -5.24 10.91
N ARG A 164 -3.76 -5.34 11.96
CA ARG A 164 -5.06 -6.02 11.95
C ARG A 164 -6.09 -5.13 11.26
N GLY A 165 -6.93 -5.71 10.42
CA GLY A 165 -8.11 -5.04 9.89
C GLY A 165 -9.13 -4.72 10.99
N GLY A 166 -9.78 -3.60 10.85
CA GLY A 166 -10.90 -3.19 11.68
C GLY A 166 -12.12 -4.09 11.51
N ASN A 167 -12.89 -4.30 12.58
CA ASN A 167 -14.13 -5.08 12.49
C ASN A 167 -15.22 -4.27 11.78
N GLY A 168 -16.10 -4.96 11.05
CA GLY A 168 -17.31 -4.35 10.51
C GLY A 168 -18.34 -4.00 11.60
N GLY A 169 -19.05 -2.89 11.40
CA GLY A 169 -20.04 -2.33 12.31
C GLY A 169 -21.47 -2.46 11.81
N GLY A 170 -22.40 -2.79 12.71
CA GLY A 170 -23.84 -2.83 12.41
C GLY A 170 -24.62 -1.72 13.09
N TYR A 171 -25.78 -1.36 12.52
CA TYR A 171 -26.72 -0.40 13.09
C TYR A 171 -26.98 -0.69 14.58
N ASN A 172 -27.10 0.36 15.40
CA ASN A 172 -27.41 0.31 16.84
C ASN A 172 -26.44 -0.50 17.72
N GLY A 173 -25.23 -0.80 17.24
CA GLY A 173 -24.25 -1.58 18.00
C GLY A 173 -24.57 -3.08 18.06
N TRP A 174 -25.37 -3.60 17.12
CA TRP A 174 -25.64 -5.03 16.99
C TRP A 174 -24.35 -5.82 16.68
N SER A 175 -23.66 -6.22 17.75
CA SER A 175 -22.53 -7.14 17.89
C SER A 175 -21.49 -7.15 16.75
N THR A 176 -20.41 -6.39 16.97
CA THR A 176 -19.16 -6.33 16.19
C THR A 176 -18.30 -7.60 16.25
N ARG A 177 -18.71 -8.64 17.00
CA ARG A 177 -17.96 -9.91 17.13
C ARG A 177 -18.10 -10.86 15.94
N SER A 178 -19.07 -10.65 15.06
CA SER A 178 -19.35 -11.57 13.94
C SER A 178 -18.72 -11.16 12.61
N TYR A 179 -18.06 -10.00 12.55
CA TYR A 179 -17.46 -9.42 11.33
C TYR A 179 -16.04 -8.95 11.63
N LEU A 180 -15.20 -9.92 12.03
CA LEU A 180 -13.81 -9.68 12.37
C LEU A 180 -13.02 -9.21 11.15
N GLY A 181 -12.19 -8.19 11.34
CA GLY A 181 -11.18 -7.83 10.36
C GLY A 181 -10.07 -8.88 10.29
N GLY A 182 -9.34 -8.85 9.17
CA GLY A 182 -8.23 -9.76 8.91
C GLY A 182 -7.12 -9.62 9.95
N ASN A 183 -6.42 -10.70 10.28
CA ASN A 183 -5.31 -10.64 11.23
C ASN A 183 -4.05 -10.04 10.60
N GLN A 184 -3.09 -9.65 11.45
CA GLN A 184 -1.74 -9.33 11.01
C GLN A 184 -1.13 -10.52 10.24
N SER A 185 -0.31 -10.22 9.24
CA SER A 185 0.43 -11.23 8.48
C SER A 185 1.70 -10.66 7.84
N GLY A 186 2.60 -11.56 7.43
CA GLY A 186 3.90 -11.23 6.85
C GLY A 186 4.99 -11.05 7.91
N SER A 187 6.25 -11.08 7.49
CA SER A 187 7.44 -10.85 8.31
C SER A 187 7.71 -9.35 8.43
N SER A 188 7.99 -8.83 9.63
CA SER A 188 8.31 -7.40 9.83
C SER A 188 9.72 -7.07 9.34
N LEU A 189 10.64 -8.06 9.40
CA LEU A 189 12.01 -7.93 8.95
C LEU A 189 12.16 -8.17 7.44
N TRP A 190 11.26 -8.95 6.83
CA TRP A 190 11.34 -9.34 5.43
C TRP A 190 9.95 -9.38 4.74
N PRO A 191 9.31 -8.20 4.50
CA PRO A 191 7.93 -8.11 4.07
C PRO A 191 7.74 -8.38 2.57
N THR A 192 7.66 -9.65 2.17
CA THR A 192 7.59 -10.08 0.76
C THR A 192 6.18 -10.35 0.22
N THR A 193 5.15 -9.86 0.91
CA THR A 193 3.75 -10.20 0.63
C THR A 193 2.90 -8.96 0.40
N MET A 194 1.86 -9.11 -0.42
CA MET A 194 0.86 -8.08 -0.67
C MET A 194 -0.18 -7.99 0.46
N GLY A 195 -0.82 -6.84 0.57
CA GLY A 195 -1.95 -6.60 1.45
C GLY A 195 -3.18 -7.42 1.05
N SER A 196 -3.93 -7.92 2.05
CA SER A 196 -5.22 -8.58 1.83
C SER A 196 -6.30 -7.56 1.49
N GLY A 197 -7.30 -7.92 0.68
CA GLY A 197 -8.45 -7.05 0.49
C GLY A 197 -9.48 -7.18 1.61
N ALA A 198 -10.55 -6.40 1.49
CA ALA A 198 -11.53 -6.23 2.55
C ALA A 198 -12.80 -7.07 2.36
N GLY A 199 -13.62 -7.11 3.42
CA GLY A 199 -14.98 -7.60 3.37
C GLY A 199 -15.87 -6.69 2.53
N SER A 200 -16.46 -7.25 1.49
CA SER A 200 -17.59 -6.67 0.76
C SER A 200 -18.89 -6.79 1.56
N ASN A 201 -19.97 -6.17 1.10
CA ASN A 201 -21.31 -6.31 1.66
C ASN A 201 -22.31 -6.64 0.55
N TYR A 202 -23.10 -7.70 0.77
CA TYR A 202 -24.10 -8.16 -0.18
C TYR A 202 -25.47 -8.36 0.48
N TYR A 203 -26.51 -7.73 -0.08
CA TYR A 203 -27.89 -8.09 0.21
C TYR A 203 -28.76 -8.04 -1.04
N SER A 204 -28.96 -9.22 -1.64
CA SER A 204 -29.89 -9.52 -2.75
C SER A 204 -29.80 -8.61 -3.99
N GLY A 205 -29.37 -9.20 -5.11
CA GLY A 205 -29.72 -8.82 -6.49
C GLY A 205 -29.15 -7.51 -7.06
N ALA A 206 -29.20 -6.40 -6.33
CA ALA A 206 -28.86 -5.07 -6.82
C ALA A 206 -28.09 -4.17 -5.84
N TRP A 207 -28.04 -4.52 -4.54
CA TRP A 207 -27.36 -3.71 -3.53
C TRP A 207 -26.04 -4.38 -3.11
N ARG A 208 -24.92 -3.79 -3.53
CA ARG A 208 -23.57 -4.29 -3.24
C ARG A 208 -22.72 -3.14 -2.73
N ALA A 209 -21.87 -3.42 -1.74
CA ALA A 209 -20.72 -2.58 -1.43
C ALA A 209 -19.45 -3.40 -1.59
N TYR A 210 -18.53 -2.92 -2.42
CA TYR A 210 -17.27 -3.57 -2.75
C TYR A 210 -16.21 -3.12 -1.75
N GLY A 211 -15.52 -4.09 -1.14
CA GLY A 211 -14.41 -3.84 -0.23
C GLY A 211 -13.20 -3.25 -0.95
N GLY A 212 -12.32 -2.61 -0.21
CA GLY A 212 -11.04 -2.15 -0.75
C GLY A 212 -10.11 -3.30 -1.12
N TYR A 213 -9.33 -3.12 -2.19
CA TYR A 213 -8.23 -4.03 -2.54
C TYR A 213 -7.04 -3.79 -1.60
N GLY A 214 -6.23 -4.81 -1.36
CA GLY A 214 -4.99 -4.60 -0.61
C GLY A 214 -3.93 -3.83 -1.42
N GLY A 215 -2.89 -3.35 -0.73
CA GLY A 215 -1.69 -2.78 -1.36
C GLY A 215 -0.81 -3.87 -1.97
N GLY A 216 -0.07 -3.52 -3.02
CA GLY A 216 0.86 -4.44 -3.68
C GLY A 216 2.17 -4.63 -2.92
N TYR A 217 3.18 -5.17 -3.60
CA TYR A 217 4.50 -5.45 -3.03
C TYR A 217 5.62 -4.81 -3.87
N MET A 218 6.63 -4.27 -3.20
CA MET A 218 7.81 -3.70 -3.85
C MET A 218 9.10 -4.21 -3.19
N LEU A 219 10.00 -4.74 -4.01
CA LEU A 219 11.41 -5.00 -3.69
C LEU A 219 12.29 -3.98 -4.39
N ILE A 220 13.00 -3.16 -3.62
CA ILE A 220 13.97 -2.18 -4.12
C ILE A 220 15.36 -2.65 -3.69
N ASN A 221 16.11 -3.25 -4.61
CA ASN A 221 17.41 -3.85 -4.35
C ASN A 221 18.51 -3.07 -5.07
N ILE A 222 19.18 -2.17 -4.34
CA ILE A 222 20.11 -1.19 -4.88
C ILE A 222 21.50 -1.44 -4.33
N SER A 223 22.44 -1.93 -5.14
CA SER A 223 23.72 -2.40 -4.62
C SER A 223 24.66 -1.29 -4.14
N ASN A 224 24.36 -0.03 -4.45
CA ASN A 224 25.12 1.13 -3.99
C ASN A 224 24.15 2.19 -3.42
N THR A 225 23.92 3.30 -4.13
CA THR A 225 23.17 4.44 -3.56
C THR A 225 21.70 4.44 -3.98
N PHE A 226 20.82 4.47 -2.98
CA PHE A 226 19.40 4.80 -3.17
C PHE A 226 19.09 6.21 -2.65
N ASN A 227 18.80 7.13 -3.56
CA ASN A 227 18.32 8.47 -3.26
C ASN A 227 16.80 8.57 -3.46
N LEU A 228 16.06 8.59 -2.34
CA LEU A 228 14.62 8.78 -2.32
C LEU A 228 14.28 10.24 -2.03
N GLY A 229 14.11 11.04 -3.09
CA GLY A 229 13.52 12.38 -3.01
C GLY A 229 11.99 12.36 -3.13
N GLY A 230 11.44 11.46 -3.95
CA GLY A 230 9.99 11.28 -4.17
C GLY A 230 9.36 10.23 -3.26
N HIS A 231 8.36 9.49 -3.75
CA HIS A 231 7.55 8.60 -2.91
C HIS A 231 7.55 7.14 -3.36
N LEU A 232 7.50 6.22 -2.39
CA LEU A 232 7.26 4.79 -2.57
C LEU A 232 6.01 4.41 -1.78
N THR A 233 4.91 4.09 -2.46
CA THR A 233 3.61 3.87 -1.81
C THR A 233 3.03 2.49 -2.13
N ALA A 234 2.53 1.78 -1.12
CA ALA A 234 1.83 0.49 -1.25
C ALA A 234 0.53 0.48 -0.44
N ASN A 235 -0.25 1.55 -0.49
CA ASN A 235 -1.45 1.70 0.34
C ASN A 235 -2.55 0.71 -0.06
N GLY A 236 -3.37 0.31 0.91
CA GLY A 236 -4.65 -0.34 0.66
C GLY A 236 -5.63 0.61 -0.02
N GLY A 237 -6.58 0.06 -0.77
CA GLY A 237 -7.68 0.82 -1.34
C GLY A 237 -8.80 1.01 -0.34
N ASP A 238 -9.49 2.15 -0.42
CA ASP A 238 -10.70 2.42 0.35
C ASP A 238 -11.88 1.55 -0.15
N TYR A 239 -12.98 1.58 0.59
CA TYR A 239 -14.25 1.05 0.12
C TYR A 239 -14.68 1.64 -1.24
N ARG A 240 -15.27 0.82 -2.13
CA ARG A 240 -15.45 1.16 -3.55
C ARG A 240 -16.91 1.36 -4.00
N THR A 241 -17.89 1.62 -3.11
CA THR A 241 -19.32 1.70 -3.55
C THR A 241 -20.19 2.74 -2.86
N VAL A 242 -21.25 3.14 -3.58
CA VAL A 242 -21.87 4.48 -3.60
C VAL A 242 -23.33 4.50 -3.07
N THR A 243 -23.94 3.37 -2.71
CA THR A 243 -25.31 3.32 -2.13
C THR A 243 -25.26 3.18 -0.62
N CYS A 244 -25.03 4.31 0.05
CA CYS A 244 -24.59 4.35 1.44
C CYS A 244 -25.74 4.46 2.47
N ALA A 245 -26.76 3.60 2.35
CA ALA A 245 -27.90 3.57 3.28
C ALA A 245 -27.78 2.43 4.30
N ASP A 246 -27.74 1.18 3.81
CA ASP A 246 -27.78 -0.05 4.63
C ASP A 246 -26.52 -0.93 4.46
N TYR A 247 -25.54 -0.49 3.67
CA TYR A 247 -24.42 -1.33 3.19
C TYR A 247 -23.11 -0.56 3.20
N ALA A 248 -22.21 -0.93 4.11
CA ALA A 248 -20.81 -0.49 4.11
C ALA A 248 -19.86 -1.67 3.90
N SER A 249 -18.73 -1.43 3.27
CA SER A 249 -17.66 -2.40 3.05
C SER A 249 -16.36 -1.91 3.67
N GLY A 250 -15.45 -2.83 3.98
CA GLY A 250 -14.19 -2.49 4.63
C GLY A 250 -13.16 -1.91 3.67
N GLY A 251 -12.12 -1.31 4.23
CA GLY A 251 -10.91 -0.89 3.50
C GLY A 251 -9.87 -2.01 3.41
N GLY A 252 -9.11 -2.03 2.32
CA GLY A 252 -8.05 -3.02 2.08
C GLY A 252 -6.80 -2.74 2.91
N ALA A 253 -6.01 -3.76 3.21
CA ALA A 253 -4.78 -3.57 3.98
C ALA A 253 -3.67 -2.93 3.16
N GLY A 254 -2.74 -2.22 3.81
CA GLY A 254 -1.47 -1.81 3.21
C GLY A 254 -0.65 -3.02 2.74
N GLY A 255 0.30 -2.77 1.84
CA GLY A 255 1.17 -3.76 1.23
C GLY A 255 2.56 -3.90 1.87
N GLY A 256 3.48 -4.53 1.15
CA GLY A 256 4.86 -4.75 1.59
C GLY A 256 5.86 -3.90 0.81
N ILE A 257 6.77 -3.23 1.52
CA ILE A 257 7.92 -2.53 0.93
C ILE A 257 9.19 -3.07 1.59
N LEU A 258 10.05 -3.70 0.80
CA LEU A 258 11.37 -4.16 1.21
C LEU A 258 12.43 -3.41 0.41
N VAL A 259 13.31 -2.70 1.11
CA VAL A 259 14.43 -1.97 0.53
C VAL A 259 15.73 -2.55 1.05
N LEU A 260 16.66 -2.84 0.13
CA LEU A 260 18.03 -3.24 0.41
C LEU A 260 18.94 -2.24 -0.31
N THR A 261 19.81 -1.55 0.41
CA THR A 261 20.76 -0.59 -0.18
C THR A 261 22.06 -0.50 0.59
N GLU A 262 23.14 -0.02 -0.03
CA GLU A 262 24.36 0.33 0.71
C GLU A 262 24.14 1.68 1.41
N THR A 263 23.84 2.71 0.62
CA THR A 263 23.67 4.09 1.09
C THR A 263 22.25 4.60 0.81
N LEU A 264 21.52 4.94 1.86
CA LEU A 264 20.21 5.58 1.77
C LEU A 264 20.30 7.09 1.95
N SER A 265 19.70 7.86 1.04
CA SER A 265 19.69 9.32 1.10
C SER A 265 18.37 9.91 0.59
N GLY A 266 18.21 11.22 0.77
CA GLY A 266 17.04 11.97 0.30
C GLY A 266 16.08 12.39 1.42
N SER A 267 14.93 12.94 1.00
CA SER A 267 13.91 13.54 1.88
C SER A 267 12.48 13.13 1.53
N GLY A 268 12.33 12.14 0.64
CA GLY A 268 11.06 11.54 0.26
C GLY A 268 10.50 10.64 1.36
N TYR A 269 9.52 9.79 1.05
CA TYR A 269 8.92 8.92 2.06
C TYR A 269 8.45 7.56 1.54
N PHE A 270 8.34 6.63 2.48
CA PHE A 270 7.71 5.32 2.28
C PHE A 270 6.31 5.32 2.88
N GLN A 271 5.33 4.75 2.19
CA GLN A 271 3.95 4.69 2.67
C GLN A 271 3.34 3.32 2.42
N SER A 272 2.70 2.75 3.42
CA SER A 272 1.92 1.52 3.27
C SER A 272 0.73 1.54 4.21
N ASP A 273 -0.14 2.53 4.05
CA ASP A 273 -1.30 2.74 4.90
C ASP A 273 -2.45 1.78 4.51
N GLY A 274 -3.30 1.44 5.47
CA GLY A 274 -4.56 0.76 5.20
C GLY A 274 -5.60 1.71 4.61
N GLY A 275 -6.49 1.19 3.77
CA GLY A 275 -7.60 1.96 3.20
C GLY A 275 -8.75 2.16 4.19
N ASP A 276 -9.54 3.20 3.98
CA ASP A 276 -10.67 3.55 4.82
C ASP A 276 -11.88 2.63 4.58
N GLY A 277 -12.57 2.30 5.67
CA GLY A 277 -13.86 1.61 5.64
C GLY A 277 -15.02 2.55 5.30
N GLY A 278 -16.05 2.02 4.66
CA GLY A 278 -17.25 2.80 4.29
C GLY A 278 -18.05 3.27 5.49
N ASP A 279 -18.66 4.43 5.39
CA ASP A 279 -19.42 5.05 6.49
C ASP A 279 -20.85 5.35 6.07
N CYS A 280 -21.78 4.50 6.51
CA CYS A 280 -23.15 4.53 6.02
C CYS A 280 -24.16 4.56 7.17
N ALA A 281 -25.34 5.13 6.89
CA ALA A 281 -26.34 5.47 7.90
C ALA A 281 -26.71 4.32 8.85
N ASN A 282 -26.72 3.08 8.35
CA ASN A 282 -27.08 1.89 9.13
C ASN A 282 -25.97 0.83 9.23
N SER A 283 -24.73 1.13 8.84
CA SER A 283 -23.61 0.17 8.92
C SER A 283 -22.29 0.85 8.58
N ASP A 284 -21.21 0.38 9.21
CA ASP A 284 -19.86 0.90 8.99
C ASP A 284 -18.91 -0.22 8.58
N GLY A 285 -18.06 0.06 7.61
CA GLY A 285 -16.94 -0.78 7.23
C GLY A 285 -15.80 -0.64 8.23
N GLY A 286 -15.07 -1.73 8.45
CA GLY A 286 -13.81 -1.67 9.18
C GLY A 286 -12.70 -1.09 8.32
N GLY A 287 -11.83 -0.27 8.91
CA GLY A 287 -10.63 0.23 8.23
C GLY A 287 -9.60 -0.88 7.99
N GLY A 288 -8.82 -0.80 6.91
CA GLY A 288 -7.77 -1.77 6.60
C GLY A 288 -6.57 -1.67 7.54
N GLY A 289 -5.89 -2.77 7.84
CA GLY A 289 -4.63 -2.72 8.60
C GLY A 289 -3.51 -2.04 7.81
N GLY A 290 -2.64 -1.27 8.48
CA GLY A 290 -1.45 -0.70 7.86
C GLY A 290 -0.41 -1.78 7.54
N GLY A 291 0.30 -1.65 6.42
CA GLY A 291 1.19 -2.67 5.87
C GLY A 291 2.56 -2.78 6.55
N ARG A 292 3.56 -3.30 5.80
CA ARG A 292 4.91 -3.52 6.33
C ARG A 292 5.96 -2.84 5.49
N ILE A 293 6.88 -2.14 6.14
CA ILE A 293 8.03 -1.49 5.53
C ILE A 293 9.30 -1.91 6.26
N ALA A 294 10.26 -2.47 5.53
CA ALA A 294 11.58 -2.79 6.05
C ALA A 294 12.65 -2.21 5.13
N VAL A 295 13.56 -1.42 5.70
CA VAL A 295 14.64 -0.75 4.97
C VAL A 295 15.96 -1.15 5.58
N TRP A 296 16.79 -1.83 4.79
CA TRP A 296 18.10 -2.34 5.17
C TRP A 296 19.16 -1.49 4.46
N TYR A 297 20.05 -0.87 5.23
CA TYR A 297 21.13 -0.01 4.74
C TYR A 297 22.40 -0.16 5.59
N ASN A 298 23.52 0.39 5.13
CA ASN A 298 24.77 0.46 5.88
C ASN A 298 25.16 1.91 6.21
N GLU A 299 24.80 2.85 5.33
CA GLU A 299 24.98 4.29 5.57
C GLU A 299 23.70 5.04 5.27
N SER A 300 23.37 6.07 6.07
CA SER A 300 22.18 6.89 5.82
C SER A 300 22.36 8.36 6.13
N THR A 301 21.88 9.20 5.20
CA THR A 301 21.59 10.62 5.40
C THR A 301 20.10 10.94 5.17
N PHE A 302 19.28 9.89 5.12
CA PHE A 302 17.85 9.99 4.82
C PHE A 302 17.11 10.73 5.93
N THR A 303 16.30 11.72 5.54
CA THR A 303 15.54 12.58 6.46
C THR A 303 14.04 12.29 6.46
N GLY A 304 13.60 11.34 5.64
CA GLY A 304 12.19 11.04 5.40
C GLY A 304 11.54 10.01 6.33
N ILE A 305 12.23 9.57 7.39
CA ILE A 305 11.68 8.59 8.33
C ILE A 305 10.41 9.14 9.00
N ASP A 306 10.42 10.41 9.40
CA ASP A 306 9.28 11.03 10.09
C ASP A 306 8.06 11.25 9.19
N SER A 307 8.26 11.42 7.88
CA SER A 307 7.18 11.51 6.88
C SER A 307 6.66 10.15 6.39
N SER A 308 7.33 9.05 6.71
CA SER A 308 6.92 7.71 6.28
C SER A 308 5.81 7.14 7.18
N THR A 309 4.81 6.44 6.65
CA THR A 309 3.68 5.92 7.46
C THR A 309 3.27 4.49 7.09
N VAL A 310 2.74 3.77 8.09
CA VAL A 310 2.07 2.46 8.00
C VAL A 310 0.77 2.51 8.81
N ALA A 311 0.00 3.59 8.66
CA ALA A 311 -1.20 3.83 9.44
C ALA A 311 -2.29 2.81 9.11
N GLY A 312 -3.13 2.49 10.10
CA GLY A 312 -4.39 1.79 9.84
C GLY A 312 -5.42 2.73 9.21
N GLY A 313 -6.29 2.17 8.37
CA GLY A 313 -7.41 2.89 7.78
C GLY A 313 -8.45 3.27 8.83
N SER A 314 -9.14 4.38 8.57
CA SER A 314 -10.19 4.91 9.43
C SER A 314 -11.53 4.20 9.22
N THR A 315 -12.47 4.48 10.11
CA THR A 315 -13.91 4.25 9.90
C THR A 315 -14.60 5.59 9.91
N GLY A 316 -15.63 5.81 9.08
CA GLY A 316 -16.26 7.14 9.09
C GLY A 316 -17.17 7.41 10.31
N THR A 317 -17.64 6.40 11.06
CA THR A 317 -18.35 6.62 12.35
C THR A 317 -18.17 5.48 13.39
N THR A 318 -19.08 5.43 14.40
CA THR A 318 -18.99 4.82 15.73
C THR A 318 -19.08 3.29 15.81
N TRP A 319 -19.46 2.57 14.74
CA TRP A 319 -19.75 1.13 14.84
C TRP A 319 -18.68 0.24 14.21
N GLY A 320 -17.92 0.76 13.25
CA GLY A 320 -16.75 0.09 12.67
C GLY A 320 -15.53 0.20 13.59
N GLY A 321 -14.62 -0.76 13.49
CA GLY A 321 -13.29 -0.66 14.10
C GLY A 321 -12.30 -0.02 13.13
N VAL A 322 -11.43 0.85 13.63
CA VAL A 322 -10.25 1.32 12.89
C VAL A 322 -9.30 0.15 12.61
N GLY A 323 -8.56 0.23 11.51
CA GLY A 323 -7.43 -0.65 11.26
C GLY A 323 -6.32 -0.39 12.28
N SER A 324 -5.61 -1.43 12.68
CA SER A 324 -4.39 -1.26 13.45
C SER A 324 -3.26 -0.80 12.53
N VAL A 325 -2.35 -0.01 13.10
CA VAL A 325 -1.09 0.37 12.50
C VAL A 325 -0.24 -0.87 12.15
N GLY A 326 0.56 -0.73 11.10
CA GLY A 326 1.43 -1.76 10.56
C GLY A 326 2.77 -1.89 11.26
N SER A 327 3.82 -2.24 10.50
CA SER A 327 5.19 -2.28 11.01
C SER A 327 6.17 -1.54 10.13
N MET A 328 7.02 -0.71 10.73
CA MET A 328 8.08 0.01 10.03
C MET A 328 9.41 -0.14 10.77
N ILE A 329 10.41 -0.66 10.05
CA ILE A 329 11.76 -0.85 10.58
C ILE A 329 12.82 -0.35 9.59
N PHE A 330 13.81 0.36 10.13
CA PHE A 330 15.01 0.80 9.45
C PHE A 330 16.21 0.16 10.16
N TYR A 331 17.00 -0.59 9.42
CA TYR A 331 18.10 -1.38 9.94
C TYR A 331 19.41 -0.96 9.28
N ASP A 332 20.29 -0.40 10.10
CA ASP A 332 21.69 -0.16 9.80
C ASP A 332 22.50 -1.43 10.13
N GLN A 333 22.95 -2.13 9.10
CA GLN A 333 23.52 -3.47 9.24
C GLN A 333 24.93 -3.46 9.80
N ASP A 334 25.72 -2.46 9.42
CA ASP A 334 27.13 -2.36 9.80
C ASP A 334 27.27 -1.94 11.27
N ASP A 335 26.38 -1.07 11.74
CA ASP A 335 26.36 -0.64 13.15
C ASP A 335 25.51 -1.53 14.06
N ASN A 336 24.77 -2.49 13.49
CA ASN A 336 23.75 -3.26 14.20
C ASN A 336 22.77 -2.33 14.97
N ALA A 337 22.31 -1.29 14.27
CA ALA A 337 21.43 -0.26 14.81
C ALA A 337 20.05 -0.31 14.14
N VAL A 338 19.01 -0.21 14.95
CA VAL A 338 17.62 -0.35 14.49
C VAL A 338 16.79 0.84 14.95
N ILE A 339 16.00 1.36 14.01
CA ILE A 339 14.95 2.35 14.26
C ILE A 339 13.59 1.70 13.95
N ILE A 340 12.72 1.69 14.95
CA ILE A 340 11.33 1.26 14.83
C ILE A 340 10.42 2.48 14.99
N LYS A 341 9.45 2.61 14.08
CA LYS A 341 8.44 3.67 14.09
C LYS A 341 7.03 3.10 13.99
N GLU A 342 6.05 3.78 14.59
CA GLU A 342 4.60 3.52 14.49
C GLU A 342 4.09 2.25 15.18
N SER A 343 4.61 1.09 14.83
CA SER A 343 4.34 -0.15 15.56
C SER A 343 5.33 -1.22 15.16
N PHE A 344 5.58 -2.13 16.09
CA PHE A 344 6.35 -3.32 15.81
C PHE A 344 5.91 -4.43 16.74
N LYS A 345 5.77 -5.62 16.18
CA LYS A 345 5.50 -6.80 16.96
C LYS A 345 6.74 -7.66 16.97
N PHE A 346 7.31 -7.84 18.17
CA PHE A 346 8.40 -8.79 18.37
C PHE A 346 7.79 -10.19 18.38
N HIS A 347 7.71 -10.80 17.20
CA HIS A 347 7.04 -12.09 16.98
C HIS A 347 7.87 -13.28 17.49
N ASP A 348 7.16 -14.41 17.69
CA ASP A 348 7.78 -15.74 17.65
C ASP A 348 7.88 -16.27 16.20
N THR A 349 8.38 -17.49 15.98
CA THR A 349 8.53 -18.10 14.63
C THR A 349 7.27 -18.79 14.11
N THR A 350 6.11 -18.59 14.73
CA THR A 350 4.87 -19.32 14.44
C THR A 350 3.73 -18.39 14.02
N GLY A 351 2.82 -18.91 13.18
CA GLY A 351 1.65 -18.17 12.72
C GLY A 351 1.88 -17.31 11.47
N SER A 352 0.85 -16.59 11.06
CA SER A 352 0.79 -15.86 9.79
C SER A 352 1.68 -14.62 9.73
N ALA A 353 2.23 -14.19 10.87
CA ALA A 353 3.01 -12.98 11.01
C ALA A 353 4.45 -13.26 11.51
N ALA A 354 4.92 -14.50 11.38
CA ALA A 354 6.23 -14.92 11.85
C ALA A 354 7.37 -14.20 11.11
N GLU A 355 8.42 -13.88 11.86
CA GLU A 355 9.68 -13.43 11.26
C GLU A 355 10.35 -14.59 10.51
N SER A 356 10.93 -14.27 9.35
CA SER A 356 11.39 -15.28 8.38
C SER A 356 12.87 -15.19 8.02
N THR A 357 13.59 -14.19 8.51
CA THR A 357 15.00 -13.93 8.16
C THR A 357 15.85 -13.72 9.39
N ASN A 358 17.03 -14.34 9.44
CA ASN A 358 18.01 -14.07 10.50
C ASN A 358 18.67 -12.72 10.26
N THR A 359 18.90 -11.98 11.33
CA THR A 359 19.70 -10.75 11.35
C THR A 359 20.86 -10.90 12.33
N THR A 360 21.70 -9.88 12.45
CA THR A 360 22.74 -9.85 13.50
C THR A 360 22.12 -9.69 14.89
N PHE A 361 20.99 -8.99 14.99
CA PHE A 361 20.25 -8.77 16.24
C PHE A 361 19.16 -9.80 16.53
N TRP A 362 18.79 -10.68 15.61
CA TRP A 362 17.73 -11.66 15.82
C TRP A 362 17.96 -12.97 15.08
N ASN A 363 17.61 -14.09 15.69
CA ASN A 363 17.81 -15.42 15.14
C ASN A 363 16.55 -16.28 15.31
N THR A 364 16.10 -16.90 14.22
CA THR A 364 14.98 -17.87 14.16
C THR A 364 15.13 -19.04 15.15
N ALA A 365 16.36 -19.44 15.50
CA ALA A 365 16.63 -20.49 16.48
C ALA A 365 16.46 -20.03 17.94
N SER A 366 16.45 -18.71 18.19
CA SER A 366 16.31 -18.08 19.50
C SER A 366 15.33 -16.89 19.43
N PRO A 367 14.07 -17.11 19.05
CA PRO A 367 13.18 -16.03 18.61
C PRO A 367 12.79 -15.03 19.70
N THR A 368 12.96 -15.39 20.97
CA THR A 368 12.65 -14.55 22.13
C THR A 368 13.81 -13.65 22.55
N VAL A 369 14.97 -13.72 21.88
CA VAL A 369 16.15 -12.92 22.22
C VAL A 369 16.50 -12.00 21.06
N TRP A 370 16.54 -10.70 21.33
CA TRP A 370 16.91 -9.66 20.37
C TRP A 370 18.10 -8.87 20.92
N ASN A 371 19.15 -8.68 20.13
CA ASN A 371 20.44 -8.16 20.57
C ASN A 371 20.98 -7.05 19.65
N PHE A 372 20.66 -5.81 20.01
CA PHE A 372 21.01 -4.62 19.25
C PHE A 372 22.29 -3.96 19.80
N THR A 373 23.02 -3.23 18.96
CA THR A 373 23.97 -2.22 19.47
C THR A 373 23.18 -0.99 19.91
N ASN A 374 22.40 -0.42 18.98
CA ASN A 374 21.57 0.75 19.21
C ASN A 374 20.12 0.45 18.84
N LEU A 375 19.18 0.70 19.77
CA LEU A 375 17.76 0.51 19.53
C LEU A 375 16.98 1.81 19.76
N THR A 376 16.43 2.37 18.69
CA THR A 376 15.53 3.52 18.75
C THR A 376 14.11 3.06 18.47
N ILE A 377 13.18 3.39 19.36
CA ILE A 377 11.75 3.12 19.17
C ILE A 377 11.00 4.42 19.44
N TYR A 378 10.22 4.88 18.47
CA TYR A 378 9.44 6.10 18.68
C TYR A 378 8.09 6.12 18.00
N ASN A 379 7.14 6.80 18.64
CA ASN A 379 5.74 6.87 18.22
C ASN A 379 5.16 5.48 17.94
N ALA A 380 5.53 4.47 18.75
CA ALA A 380 5.28 3.08 18.43
C ALA A 380 4.41 2.36 19.46
N GLU A 381 3.45 1.57 18.99
CA GLU A 381 2.84 0.50 19.78
C GLU A 381 3.67 -0.78 19.63
N VAL A 382 4.18 -1.31 20.75
CA VAL A 382 5.00 -2.50 20.77
C VAL A 382 4.22 -3.69 21.32
N TYR A 383 4.10 -4.73 20.52
CA TYR A 383 3.34 -5.94 20.85
C TYR A 383 4.27 -7.07 21.30
N GLN A 384 3.93 -7.72 22.41
CA GLN A 384 4.67 -8.85 22.98
C GLN A 384 3.73 -10.00 23.33
N GLU A 385 3.86 -11.16 22.68
CA GLU A 385 3.00 -12.33 22.95
C GLU A 385 3.61 -13.34 23.94
N THR A 386 4.93 -13.33 24.09
CA THR A 386 5.67 -14.25 24.98
C THR A 386 6.77 -13.50 25.72
N SER A 387 7.38 -14.12 26.72
CA SER A 387 8.53 -13.52 27.42
C SER A 387 9.67 -13.20 26.43
N LEU A 388 9.96 -11.91 26.28
CA LEU A 388 10.96 -11.35 25.37
C LEU A 388 12.17 -10.87 26.15
N THR A 389 13.37 -11.08 25.61
CA THR A 389 14.62 -10.52 26.12
C THR A 389 15.17 -9.55 25.07
N LEU A 390 15.19 -8.26 25.40
CA LEU A 390 15.84 -7.22 24.61
C LEU A 390 17.20 -6.89 25.23
N ILE A 391 18.26 -7.03 24.45
CA ILE A 391 19.63 -6.67 24.79
C ILE A 391 20.01 -5.49 23.89
N TYR A 392 20.54 -4.42 24.48
CA TYR A 392 21.02 -3.25 23.75
C TYR A 392 22.17 -2.58 24.50
N GLN A 393 23.11 -1.96 23.77
CA GLN A 393 24.15 -1.12 24.38
C GLN A 393 23.62 0.29 24.63
N ASN A 394 22.96 0.87 23.62
CA ASN A 394 22.30 2.17 23.70
C ASN A 394 20.83 2.06 23.29
N HIS A 395 19.97 2.88 23.87
CA HIS A 395 18.57 2.95 23.49
C HIS A 395 18.03 4.38 23.52
N ASN A 396 17.02 4.64 22.70
CA ASN A 396 16.22 5.86 22.76
C ASN A 396 14.75 5.52 22.52
N PHE A 397 13.93 5.66 23.57
CA PHE A 397 12.51 5.35 23.51
C PHE A 397 11.67 6.60 23.77
N THR A 398 10.79 6.95 22.84
CA THR A 398 9.92 8.14 22.97
C THR A 398 8.51 7.86 22.47
N ASN A 399 7.49 8.30 23.22
CA ASN A 399 6.08 8.08 22.87
C ASN A 399 5.78 6.62 22.48
N MET A 400 6.16 5.68 23.34
CA MET A 400 6.00 4.24 23.13
C MET A 400 5.01 3.66 24.15
N SER A 401 4.17 2.73 23.69
CA SER A 401 3.29 1.93 24.54
C SER A 401 3.58 0.44 24.36
N TRP A 402 3.41 -0.34 25.42
CA TRP A 402 3.52 -1.80 25.38
C TRP A 402 2.13 -2.42 25.46
N VAL A 403 1.86 -3.37 24.58
CA VAL A 403 0.64 -4.18 24.56
C VAL A 403 1.04 -5.63 24.82
N CYS A 404 0.58 -6.16 25.96
CA CYS A 404 0.84 -7.52 26.42
C CYS A 404 -0.39 -8.42 26.30
#